data_AF-X1ABH0-F1
#
_entry.id   AF-X1ABH0-F1
#
_cell.length_a   1.000
_cell.length_b   1.000
_cell.length_c   1.000
_cell.angle_alpha   90.00
_cell.angle_beta   90.00
_cell.angle_gamma   90.00
#
_symmetry.space_group_name_H-M   'P 1'
#
loop_
_entity.id
_entity.type
_entity.pdbx_description
1 polymer ?
#
loop_
_entity_poly.entity_id
_entity_poly.type
_entity_poly.pdbx_seq_one_letter_code
_entity_poly.pdbx_strand_id
1 'polypeptide(L)'
;MNEKFKELKVLLGEISDLHAAAAVLSWDQQTYMPLGGAESRAMQLTTLAKKTHELFISDKIGQLLTDIEAKAGDLDYDSFEASLIRVTRRNYDRLKRLSPELVAALAKATSLGDIAWRKAREKSDFSIFRPHLEKILDLTIQKAEALGYKDRIYDTLLYEFEPEMKTAQVEKLFNEMKAELIPLVKLITEITDGEGVDVVIEMTGSQDAINQGLSVLKKGGRFTAFGIPSGKVEIDLANDIIFKGAVVIGISGRKMFDTWYRVAGLLESKRIDISPVITHKFPLEEFKKGFELMMSEERKAAKILLFP
;
A
#
# COMPACT_ATOMS: atom_id res chain seq x y z
N MET A 1 -13.88 -23.81 26.98
CA MET A 1 -13.42 -22.85 25.95
C MET A 1 -14.39 -22.76 24.78
N ASN A 2 -14.74 -23.88 24.15
CA ASN A 2 -15.43 -23.92 22.85
C ASN A 2 -16.71 -23.05 22.74
N GLU A 3 -17.66 -23.14 23.67
CA GLU A 3 -18.91 -22.36 23.57
C GLU A 3 -18.73 -20.84 23.75
N LYS A 4 -17.95 -20.40 24.74
CA LYS A 4 -17.65 -18.97 24.94
C LYS A 4 -16.83 -18.39 23.79
N PHE A 5 -15.92 -19.19 23.23
CA PHE A 5 -15.13 -18.79 22.07
C PHE A 5 -16.01 -18.64 20.81
N LYS A 6 -16.96 -19.56 20.58
CA LYS A 6 -17.96 -19.40 19.52
C LYS A 6 -18.80 -18.14 19.73
N GLU A 7 -19.24 -17.88 20.95
CA GLU A 7 -20.01 -16.67 21.27
C GLU A 7 -19.20 -15.39 20.99
N LEU A 8 -17.93 -15.35 21.41
CA LEU A 8 -17.03 -14.23 21.10
C LEU A 8 -16.90 -14.05 19.58
N LYS A 9 -16.72 -15.13 18.81
CA LYS A 9 -16.64 -15.05 17.34
C LYS A 9 -17.90 -14.48 16.71
N VAL A 10 -19.09 -14.84 17.20
CA VAL A 10 -20.35 -14.30 16.68
C VAL A 10 -20.42 -12.78 16.89
N LEU A 11 -20.08 -12.30 18.09
CA LEU A 11 -20.07 -10.87 18.39
C LEU A 11 -19.02 -10.11 17.57
N LEU A 12 -17.82 -10.68 17.41
CA LEU A 12 -16.78 -10.10 16.55
C LEU A 12 -17.20 -10.10 15.07
N GLY A 13 -17.98 -11.10 14.63
CA GLY A 13 -18.59 -11.13 13.31
C GLY A 13 -19.54 -9.96 13.09
N GLU A 14 -20.46 -9.71 14.03
CA GLU A 14 -21.38 -8.56 13.96
C GLU A 14 -20.63 -7.22 13.88
N ILE A 15 -19.59 -7.05 14.70
CA ILE A 15 -18.73 -5.86 14.67
C ILE A 15 -18.02 -5.72 13.32
N SER A 16 -17.56 -6.82 12.73
CA SER A 16 -16.97 -6.85 11.41
C SER A 16 -17.97 -6.45 10.32
N ASP A 17 -19.21 -6.91 10.39
CA ASP A 17 -20.27 -6.57 9.44
C ASP A 17 -20.61 -5.08 9.49
N LEU A 18 -20.68 -4.50 10.68
CA LEU A 18 -20.89 -3.06 10.85
C LEU A 18 -19.74 -2.22 10.29
N HIS A 19 -18.48 -2.66 10.48
CA HIS A 19 -17.34 -2.03 9.83
C HIS A 19 -17.41 -2.14 8.31
N ALA A 20 -17.81 -3.30 7.77
CA ALA A 20 -17.96 -3.49 6.33
C ALA A 20 -19.05 -2.57 5.74
N ALA A 21 -20.18 -2.42 6.43
CA ALA A 21 -21.23 -1.48 6.05
C ALA A 21 -20.72 -0.03 6.05
N ALA A 22 -19.98 0.38 7.08
CA ALA A 22 -19.35 1.70 7.13
C ALA A 22 -18.33 1.91 6.00
N ALA A 23 -17.56 0.87 5.64
CA ALA A 23 -16.60 0.92 4.54
C ALA A 23 -17.27 1.18 3.18
N VAL A 24 -18.40 0.51 2.90
CA VAL A 24 -19.18 0.75 1.67
C VAL A 24 -19.72 2.19 1.64
N LEU A 25 -20.27 2.68 2.75
CA LEU A 25 -20.75 4.06 2.84
C LEU A 25 -19.62 5.08 2.68
N SER A 26 -18.44 4.80 3.22
CA SER A 26 -17.25 5.63 3.02
C SER A 26 -16.83 5.64 1.55
N TRP A 27 -16.71 4.47 0.90
CA TRP A 27 -16.37 4.38 -0.53
C TRP A 27 -17.37 5.14 -1.41
N ASP A 28 -18.68 5.00 -1.15
CA ASP A 28 -19.72 5.73 -1.87
C ASP A 28 -19.58 7.24 -1.69
N GLN A 29 -19.20 7.72 -0.49
CA GLN A 29 -18.92 9.13 -0.23
C GLN A 29 -17.79 9.67 -1.13
N GLN A 30 -16.84 8.81 -1.51
CA GLN A 30 -15.69 9.19 -2.34
C GLN A 30 -15.91 9.05 -3.84
N THR A 31 -16.96 8.35 -4.26
CA THR A 31 -17.14 7.95 -5.65
C THR A 31 -18.45 8.46 -6.26
N TYR A 32 -19.60 8.11 -5.66
CA TYR A 32 -20.92 8.33 -6.27
C TYR A 32 -21.80 9.32 -5.54
N MET A 33 -21.61 9.51 -4.23
CA MET A 33 -22.49 10.31 -3.40
C MET A 33 -22.57 11.77 -3.89
N PRO A 34 -23.77 12.34 -4.12
CA PRO A 34 -23.92 13.74 -4.46
C PRO A 34 -23.51 14.64 -3.27
N LEU A 35 -22.98 15.84 -3.56
CA LEU A 35 -22.49 16.78 -2.54
C LEU A 35 -23.56 17.15 -1.49
N GLY A 36 -24.84 17.17 -1.87
CA GLY A 36 -25.94 17.44 -0.95
C GLY A 36 -26.18 16.35 0.10
N GLY A 37 -25.66 15.14 -0.10
CA GLY A 37 -25.77 14.01 0.84
C GLY A 37 -24.75 14.03 1.99
N ALA A 38 -23.80 14.96 1.95
CA ALA A 38 -22.68 15.12 2.87
C ALA A 38 -23.04 14.99 4.36
N GLU A 39 -23.99 15.79 4.83
CA GLU A 39 -24.33 15.85 6.26
C GLU A 39 -25.00 14.55 6.72
N SER A 40 -25.91 14.02 5.92
CA SER A 40 -26.59 12.75 6.21
C SER A 40 -25.60 11.58 6.25
N ARG A 41 -24.66 11.53 5.29
CA ARG A 41 -23.58 10.52 5.29
C ARG A 41 -22.68 10.63 6.52
N ALA A 42 -22.32 11.85 6.91
CA ALA A 42 -21.55 12.06 8.14
C ALA A 42 -22.30 11.54 9.37
N MET A 43 -23.62 11.73 9.47
CA MET A 43 -24.44 11.19 10.55
C MET A 43 -24.48 9.65 10.55
N GLN A 44 -24.61 9.02 9.38
CA GLN A 44 -24.59 7.56 9.24
C GLN A 44 -23.27 6.97 9.73
N LEU A 45 -22.15 7.49 9.23
CA LEU A 45 -20.80 7.03 9.62
C LEU A 45 -20.51 7.29 11.10
N THR A 46 -20.96 8.43 11.63
CA THR A 46 -20.86 8.73 13.08
C THR A 46 -21.61 7.71 13.92
N THR A 47 -22.84 7.36 13.51
CA THR A 47 -23.69 6.41 14.23
C THR A 47 -23.06 5.01 14.22
N LEU A 48 -22.61 4.55 13.05
CA LEU A 48 -21.94 3.27 12.91
C LEU A 48 -20.65 3.23 13.74
N ALA A 49 -19.78 4.24 13.62
CA ALA A 49 -18.54 4.30 14.40
C ALA A 49 -18.80 4.25 15.91
N LYS A 50 -19.79 5.00 16.41
CA LYS A 50 -20.18 4.97 17.82
C LYS A 50 -20.67 3.58 18.24
N LYS A 51 -21.64 3.02 17.50
CA LYS A 51 -22.27 1.75 17.85
C LYS A 51 -21.30 0.57 17.79
N THR A 52 -20.48 0.51 16.75
CA THR A 52 -19.46 -0.52 16.62
C THR A 52 -18.43 -0.44 17.75
N HIS A 53 -18.02 0.77 18.14
CA HIS A 53 -17.13 0.96 19.29
C HIS A 53 -17.78 0.50 20.60
N GLU A 54 -19.01 0.95 20.89
CA GLU A 54 -19.78 0.54 22.09
C GLU A 54 -19.90 -0.98 22.21
N LEU A 55 -20.20 -1.66 21.10
CA LEU A 55 -20.29 -3.13 21.07
C LEU A 55 -18.94 -3.78 21.35
N PHE A 56 -17.87 -3.30 20.71
CA PHE A 56 -16.53 -3.85 20.86
C PHE A 56 -15.98 -3.70 22.28
N ILE A 57 -16.17 -2.54 22.92
CA ILE A 57 -15.68 -2.28 24.28
C ILE A 57 -16.64 -2.72 25.39
N SER A 58 -17.75 -3.39 25.03
CA SER A 58 -18.76 -3.83 26.00
C SER A 58 -18.18 -4.74 27.08
N ASP A 59 -18.77 -4.70 28.28
CA ASP A 59 -18.36 -5.57 29.38
C ASP A 59 -18.56 -7.06 29.05
N LYS A 60 -19.51 -7.38 28.16
CA LYS A 60 -19.72 -8.75 27.66
C LYS A 60 -18.49 -9.28 26.93
N ILE A 61 -17.92 -8.51 25.98
CA ILE A 61 -16.68 -8.88 25.28
C ILE A 61 -15.53 -9.06 26.28
N GLY A 62 -15.38 -8.10 27.21
CA GLY A 62 -14.35 -8.16 28.25
C GLY A 62 -14.45 -9.42 29.11
N GLN A 63 -15.65 -9.79 29.55
CA GLN A 63 -15.89 -10.98 30.36
C GLN A 63 -15.63 -12.26 29.57
N LEU A 64 -16.07 -12.33 28.31
CA LEU A 64 -15.81 -13.48 27.44
C LEU A 64 -14.31 -13.71 27.26
N LEU A 65 -13.53 -12.65 26.99
CA LEU A 65 -12.08 -12.75 26.89
C LEU A 65 -11.46 -13.29 28.17
N THR A 66 -11.81 -12.72 29.33
CA THR A 66 -11.29 -13.16 30.64
C THR A 66 -11.61 -14.64 30.91
N ASP A 67 -12.83 -15.07 30.60
CA ASP A 67 -13.27 -16.46 30.80
C ASP A 67 -12.60 -17.45 29.86
N ILE A 68 -12.30 -17.02 28.63
CA ILE A 68 -11.60 -17.82 27.64
C ILE A 68 -10.13 -17.95 28.03
N GLU A 69 -9.47 -16.84 28.38
CA GLU A 69 -8.08 -16.80 28.82
C GLU A 69 -7.84 -17.69 30.05
N ALA A 70 -8.73 -17.64 31.04
CA ALA A 70 -8.64 -18.50 32.23
C ALA A 70 -8.76 -20.01 31.92
N LYS A 71 -9.29 -20.37 30.75
CA LYS A 71 -9.49 -21.76 30.30
C LYS A 71 -8.68 -22.10 29.06
N ALA A 72 -7.84 -21.17 28.58
CA ALA A 72 -7.07 -21.32 27.35
C ALA A 72 -6.07 -22.48 27.46
N GLY A 73 -5.47 -22.70 28.64
CA GLY A 73 -4.38 -23.67 28.78
C GLY A 73 -3.19 -23.31 27.87
N ASP A 74 -2.36 -24.29 27.54
CA ASP A 74 -1.22 -24.12 26.62
C ASP A 74 -1.67 -24.26 25.16
N LEU A 75 -2.54 -23.37 24.69
CA LEU A 75 -2.78 -23.26 23.25
C LEU A 75 -1.46 -22.93 22.55
N ASP A 76 -1.25 -23.56 21.40
CA ASP A 76 -0.14 -23.19 20.53
C ASP A 76 -0.21 -21.71 20.16
N TYR A 77 0.90 -20.98 20.30
CA TYR A 77 0.94 -19.53 20.16
C TYR A 77 0.48 -19.06 18.78
N ASP A 78 0.80 -19.86 17.76
CA ASP A 78 0.49 -19.60 16.34
C ASP A 78 -0.88 -20.16 15.91
N SER A 79 -1.60 -20.83 16.83
CA SER A 79 -2.98 -21.26 16.54
C SER A 79 -3.90 -20.06 16.28
N PHE A 80 -4.95 -20.31 15.50
CA PHE A 80 -5.98 -19.31 15.20
C PHE A 80 -6.63 -18.79 16.48
N GLU A 81 -6.98 -19.68 17.40
CA GLU A 81 -7.61 -19.38 18.68
C GLU A 81 -6.73 -18.47 19.54
N ALA A 82 -5.46 -18.85 19.74
CA ALA A 82 -4.52 -18.07 20.54
C ALA A 82 -4.29 -16.67 19.94
N SER A 83 -4.15 -16.59 18.61
CA SER A 83 -3.95 -15.33 17.90
C SER A 83 -5.19 -14.42 17.98
N LEU A 84 -6.39 -14.96 17.79
CA LEU A 84 -7.64 -14.21 17.91
C LEU A 84 -7.79 -13.63 19.31
N ILE A 85 -7.61 -14.45 20.36
CA ILE A 85 -7.73 -14.00 21.76
C ILE A 85 -6.71 -12.90 22.05
N ARG A 86 -5.43 -13.13 21.72
CA ARG A 86 -4.33 -12.19 21.95
C ARG A 86 -4.57 -10.83 21.28
N VAL A 87 -4.94 -10.84 20.01
CA VAL A 87 -5.18 -9.61 19.24
C VAL A 87 -6.44 -8.90 19.74
N THR A 88 -7.54 -9.62 19.98
CA THR A 88 -8.79 -9.03 20.47
C THR A 88 -8.61 -8.44 21.86
N ARG A 89 -7.95 -9.14 22.80
CA ARG A 89 -7.62 -8.62 24.14
C ARG A 89 -6.82 -7.33 24.07
N ARG A 90 -5.71 -7.35 23.32
CA ARG A 90 -4.84 -6.19 23.13
C ARG A 90 -5.61 -4.99 22.58
N ASN A 91 -6.47 -5.21 21.61
CA ASN A 91 -7.30 -4.16 21.03
C ASN A 91 -8.41 -3.69 21.99
N TYR A 92 -9.05 -4.60 22.72
CA TYR A 92 -10.07 -4.30 23.71
C TYR A 92 -9.53 -3.39 24.81
N ASP A 93 -8.42 -3.76 25.44
CA ASP A 93 -7.82 -3.00 26.54
C ASP A 93 -7.37 -1.61 26.08
N ARG A 94 -6.91 -1.50 24.83
CA ARG A 94 -6.51 -0.23 24.23
C ARG A 94 -7.71 0.64 23.89
N LEU A 95 -8.70 0.10 23.19
CA LEU A 95 -9.86 0.85 22.70
C LEU A 95 -10.87 1.18 23.81
N LYS A 96 -10.94 0.38 24.88
CA LYS A 96 -11.79 0.69 26.06
C LYS A 96 -11.42 2.02 26.73
N ARG A 97 -10.20 2.54 26.50
CA ARG A 97 -9.76 3.86 26.98
C ARG A 97 -10.41 5.03 26.23
N LEU A 98 -11.00 4.78 25.06
CA LEU A 98 -11.68 5.78 24.25
C LEU A 98 -13.16 5.84 24.60
N SER A 99 -13.69 7.05 24.83
CA SER A 99 -15.12 7.23 24.97
C SER A 99 -15.82 7.07 23.61
N PRO A 100 -17.02 6.45 23.57
CA PRO A 100 -17.85 6.41 22.37
C PRO A 100 -18.12 7.79 21.77
N GLU A 101 -18.23 8.83 22.61
CA GLU A 101 -18.44 10.23 22.21
C GLU A 101 -17.24 10.78 21.44
N LEU A 102 -16.00 10.48 21.87
CA LEU A 102 -14.79 10.91 21.19
C LEU A 102 -14.66 10.23 19.83
N VAL A 103 -14.95 8.92 19.76
CA VAL A 103 -14.95 8.16 18.50
C VAL A 103 -16.00 8.73 17.52
N ALA A 104 -17.20 9.02 18.00
CA ALA A 104 -18.26 9.65 17.21
C ALA A 104 -17.86 11.05 16.72
N ALA A 105 -17.30 11.88 17.60
CA ALA A 105 -16.87 13.23 17.26
C ALA A 105 -15.78 13.23 16.19
N LEU A 106 -14.80 12.33 16.30
CA LEU A 106 -13.74 12.17 15.31
C LEU A 106 -14.30 11.71 13.96
N ALA A 107 -15.18 10.71 13.95
CA ALA A 107 -15.84 10.24 12.72
C ALA A 107 -16.63 11.35 12.02
N LYS A 108 -17.39 12.15 12.78
CA LYS A 108 -18.11 13.31 12.23
C LYS A 108 -17.16 14.34 11.64
N ALA A 109 -16.10 14.69 12.38
CA ALA A 109 -15.15 15.71 11.97
C ALA A 109 -14.39 15.31 10.70
N THR A 110 -13.98 14.04 10.56
CA THR A 110 -13.29 13.54 9.38
C THR A 110 -14.22 13.46 8.17
N SER A 111 -15.47 13.00 8.33
CA SER A 111 -16.46 12.98 7.23
C SER A 111 -16.72 14.37 6.67
N LEU A 112 -16.91 15.38 7.53
CA LEU A 112 -17.09 16.77 7.10
C LEU A 112 -15.80 17.36 6.51
N GLY A 113 -14.66 17.01 7.08
CA GLY A 113 -13.33 17.44 6.63
C GLY A 113 -12.99 16.98 5.22
N ASP A 114 -13.35 15.74 4.84
CA ASP A 114 -13.14 15.21 3.49
C ASP A 114 -13.84 16.08 2.42
N ILE A 115 -15.07 16.50 2.66
CA ILE A 115 -15.82 17.37 1.75
C ILE A 115 -15.17 18.76 1.65
N ALA A 116 -14.75 19.32 2.79
CA ALA A 116 -14.06 20.61 2.82
C ALA A 116 -12.70 20.54 2.10
N TRP A 117 -11.95 19.46 2.29
CA TRP A 117 -10.66 19.21 1.64
C TRP A 117 -10.81 19.12 0.11
N ARG A 118 -11.83 18.42 -0.41
CA ARG A 118 -12.06 18.34 -1.85
C ARG A 118 -12.29 19.71 -2.47
N LYS A 119 -13.15 20.52 -1.83
CA LYS A 119 -13.40 21.90 -2.24
C LYS A 119 -12.14 22.77 -2.16
N ALA A 120 -11.38 22.62 -1.08
CA ALA A 120 -10.12 23.34 -0.87
C ALA A 120 -9.09 22.98 -1.95
N ARG A 121 -8.94 21.70 -2.29
CA ARG A 121 -8.02 21.22 -3.32
C ARG A 121 -8.42 21.72 -4.71
N GLU A 122 -9.70 21.64 -5.06
CA GLU A 122 -10.22 22.15 -6.34
C GLU A 122 -9.95 23.65 -6.50
N LYS A 123 -10.15 24.43 -5.44
CA LYS A 123 -9.95 25.88 -5.44
C LYS A 123 -8.51 26.31 -5.13
N SER A 124 -7.62 25.36 -4.81
CA SER A 124 -6.29 25.64 -4.25
C SER A 124 -6.32 26.62 -3.08
N ASP A 125 -7.35 26.52 -2.22
CA ASP A 125 -7.60 27.43 -1.11
C ASP A 125 -7.62 26.68 0.23
N PHE A 126 -6.48 26.70 0.92
CA PHE A 126 -6.30 26.04 2.21
C PHE A 126 -7.22 26.61 3.32
N SER A 127 -7.67 27.87 3.20
CA SER A 127 -8.49 28.51 4.24
C SER A 127 -9.83 27.78 4.45
N ILE A 128 -10.34 27.12 3.40
CA ILE A 128 -11.55 26.30 3.44
C ILE A 128 -11.36 25.06 4.33
N PHE A 129 -10.19 24.40 4.25
CA PHE A 129 -9.93 23.16 4.98
C PHE A 129 -9.35 23.39 6.39
N ARG A 130 -8.64 24.50 6.59
CA ARG A 130 -7.97 24.84 7.86
C ARG A 130 -8.83 24.61 9.12
N PRO A 131 -10.05 25.15 9.27
CA PRO A 131 -10.83 24.97 10.49
C PRO A 131 -11.23 23.50 10.74
N HIS A 132 -11.41 22.72 9.67
CA HIS A 132 -11.68 21.29 9.78
C HIS A 132 -10.44 20.51 10.20
N LEU A 133 -9.28 20.84 9.63
CA LEU A 133 -8.01 20.22 10.01
C LEU A 133 -7.65 20.51 11.48
N GLU A 134 -7.82 21.76 11.93
CA GLU A 134 -7.60 22.13 13.33
C GLU A 134 -8.50 21.29 14.26
N LYS A 135 -9.77 21.08 13.90
CA LYS A 135 -10.68 20.26 14.70
C LYS A 135 -10.32 18.77 14.69
N ILE A 136 -9.93 18.22 13.54
CA ILE A 136 -9.49 16.83 13.41
C ILE A 136 -8.22 16.61 14.24
N LEU A 137 -7.27 17.54 14.18
CA LEU A 137 -6.02 17.48 14.94
C LEU A 137 -6.29 17.49 16.45
N ASP A 138 -7.11 18.42 16.94
CA ASP A 138 -7.54 18.49 18.34
C ASP A 138 -8.13 17.16 18.84
N LEU A 139 -9.09 16.59 18.10
CA LEU A 139 -9.71 15.31 18.45
C LEU A 139 -8.72 14.13 18.36
N THR A 140 -7.77 14.17 17.42
CA THR A 140 -6.73 13.14 17.28
C THR A 140 -5.74 13.18 18.43
N ILE A 141 -5.38 14.38 18.92
CA ILE A 141 -4.56 14.55 20.12
C ILE A 141 -5.32 14.03 21.34
N GLN A 142 -6.59 14.39 21.52
CA GLN A 142 -7.42 13.85 22.61
C GLN A 142 -7.51 12.32 22.57
N LYS A 143 -7.63 11.72 21.37
CA LYS A 143 -7.58 10.28 21.17
C LYS A 143 -6.24 9.71 21.62
N ALA A 144 -5.12 10.29 21.20
CA ALA A 144 -3.79 9.82 21.57
C ALA A 144 -3.56 9.90 23.09
N GLU A 145 -3.96 11.00 23.72
CA GLU A 145 -3.90 11.17 25.18
C GLU A 145 -4.73 10.11 25.91
N ALA A 146 -5.97 9.85 25.46
CA ALA A 146 -6.82 8.83 26.04
C ALA A 146 -6.26 7.41 25.88
N LEU A 147 -5.68 7.09 24.71
CA LEU A 147 -5.01 5.81 24.48
C LEU A 147 -3.77 5.63 25.37
N GLY A 148 -3.07 6.72 25.66
CA GLY A 148 -1.82 6.74 26.39
C GLY A 148 -0.63 6.30 25.53
N TYR A 149 0.55 6.80 25.87
CA TYR A 149 1.79 6.54 25.16
C TYR A 149 2.95 6.52 26.15
N LYS A 150 4.04 5.82 25.79
CA LYS A 150 5.23 5.70 26.65
C LYS A 150 6.24 6.80 26.37
N ASP A 151 6.66 6.91 25.10
CA ASP A 151 7.79 7.74 24.72
C ASP A 151 7.30 9.02 24.03
N ARG A 152 6.49 8.89 22.96
CA ARG A 152 5.93 10.04 22.24
C ARG A 152 4.45 9.85 21.91
N ILE A 153 3.70 10.96 21.92
CA ILE A 153 2.26 10.97 21.62
C ILE A 153 1.92 10.34 20.28
N TYR A 154 2.79 10.47 19.28
CA TYR A 154 2.57 9.91 17.96
C TYR A 154 2.73 8.38 17.92
N ASP A 155 3.42 7.76 18.87
CA ASP A 155 3.64 6.31 18.89
C ASP A 155 2.32 5.53 19.00
N THR A 156 1.37 6.01 19.81
CA THR A 156 0.06 5.35 19.93
C THR A 156 -0.81 5.53 18.70
N LEU A 157 -0.60 6.57 17.91
CA LEU A 157 -1.30 6.78 16.64
C LEU A 157 -0.68 5.92 15.54
N LEU A 158 0.66 5.82 15.52
CA LEU A 158 1.41 4.97 14.59
C LEU A 158 1.07 3.49 14.78
N TYR A 159 0.90 3.05 16.03
CA TYR A 159 0.51 1.69 16.38
C TYR A 159 -0.79 1.22 15.68
N GLU A 160 -1.69 2.14 15.31
CA GLU A 160 -2.94 1.79 14.63
C GLU A 160 -2.71 1.29 13.19
N PHE A 161 -1.61 1.71 12.58
CA PHE A 161 -1.24 1.36 11.21
C PHE A 161 -0.15 0.30 11.19
N GLU A 162 0.85 0.42 12.06
CA GLU A 162 1.98 -0.50 12.15
C GLU A 162 2.24 -0.83 13.64
N PRO A 163 1.68 -1.93 14.15
CA PRO A 163 1.89 -2.35 15.53
C PRO A 163 3.38 -2.47 15.86
N GLU A 164 3.74 -2.04 17.07
CA GLU A 164 5.12 -2.07 17.62
C GLU A 164 6.11 -1.07 17.00
N MET A 165 5.78 -0.43 15.88
CA MET A 165 6.60 0.64 15.32
C MET A 165 6.57 1.89 16.21
N LYS A 166 7.75 2.47 16.46
CA LYS A 166 7.90 3.74 17.19
C LYS A 166 8.37 4.87 16.28
N THR A 167 8.03 6.10 16.67
CA THR A 167 8.49 7.33 16.01
C THR A 167 10.01 7.37 15.90
N ALA A 168 10.75 6.90 16.93
CA ALA A 168 12.22 6.88 16.90
C ALA A 168 12.80 5.94 15.82
N GLN A 169 12.13 4.82 15.52
CA GLN A 169 12.54 3.91 14.45
C GLN A 169 12.28 4.53 13.07
N VAL A 170 11.11 5.16 12.91
CA VAL A 170 10.76 5.91 11.70
C VAL A 170 11.73 7.07 11.46
N GLU A 171 12.07 7.84 12.50
CA GLU A 171 13.06 8.92 12.42
C GLU A 171 14.43 8.40 11.98
N LYS A 172 14.90 7.29 12.58
CA LYS A 172 16.18 6.69 12.20
C LYS A 172 16.19 6.31 10.71
N LEU A 173 15.16 5.59 10.24
CA LEU A 173 15.02 5.20 8.84
C LEU A 173 15.04 6.41 7.90
N PHE A 174 14.23 7.43 8.20
CA PHE A 174 14.19 8.64 7.37
C PHE A 174 15.51 9.42 7.38
N ASN A 175 16.24 9.45 8.50
CA ASN A 175 17.53 10.11 8.57
C ASN A 175 18.58 9.38 7.72
N GLU A 176 18.61 8.05 7.76
CA GLU A 176 19.47 7.23 6.89
C GLU A 176 19.13 7.44 5.40
N MET A 177 17.84 7.42 5.04
CA MET A 177 17.41 7.69 3.67
C MET A 177 17.76 9.10 3.22
N LYS A 178 17.53 10.12 4.04
CA LYS A 178 17.85 11.52 3.72
C LYS A 178 19.35 11.72 3.52
N ALA A 179 20.18 11.05 4.31
CA ALA A 179 21.64 11.14 4.20
C ALA A 179 22.16 10.70 2.83
N GLU A 180 21.50 9.74 2.18
CA GLU A 180 21.88 9.26 0.84
C GLU A 180 21.11 9.95 -0.29
N LEU A 181 19.79 10.10 -0.13
CA LEU A 181 18.92 10.61 -1.19
C LEU A 181 19.11 12.11 -1.45
N ILE A 182 19.37 12.92 -0.42
CA ILE A 182 19.58 14.36 -0.61
C ILE A 182 20.87 14.63 -1.40
N PRO A 183 22.03 14.04 -1.04
CA PRO A 183 23.25 14.16 -1.86
C PRO A 183 23.07 13.58 -3.26
N LEU A 184 22.37 12.45 -3.41
CA LEU A 184 22.12 11.88 -4.74
C LEU A 184 21.37 12.85 -5.65
N VAL A 185 20.28 13.47 -5.16
CA VAL A 185 19.52 14.46 -5.93
C VAL A 185 20.37 15.70 -6.25
N LYS A 186 21.18 16.17 -5.29
CA LYS A 186 22.11 17.28 -5.51
C LYS A 186 23.18 16.93 -6.55
N LEU A 187 23.79 15.77 -6.43
CA LEU A 187 24.81 15.28 -7.34
C LEU A 187 24.26 15.16 -8.75
N ILE A 188 23.05 14.61 -8.92
CA ILE A 188 22.38 14.58 -10.22
C ILE A 188 22.23 16.00 -10.78
N THR A 189 21.83 16.95 -9.93
CA THR A 189 21.68 18.36 -10.33
C THR A 189 23.04 18.98 -10.70
N GLU A 190 24.09 18.73 -9.92
CA GLU A 190 25.44 19.28 -10.13
C GLU A 190 26.11 18.71 -11.38
N ILE A 191 26.13 17.39 -11.59
CA ILE A 191 26.78 16.78 -12.77
C ILE A 191 26.03 17.13 -14.06
N THR A 192 24.77 17.57 -13.94
CA THR A 192 23.95 17.97 -15.08
C THR A 192 23.82 19.48 -15.22
N ASP A 193 24.54 20.27 -14.42
CA ASP A 193 24.43 21.74 -14.38
C ASP A 193 22.98 22.26 -14.23
N GLY A 194 22.14 21.46 -13.56
CA GLY A 194 20.71 21.71 -13.39
C GLY A 194 19.85 21.43 -14.64
N GLU A 195 20.44 20.97 -15.75
CA GLU A 195 19.70 20.63 -16.96
C GLU A 195 18.98 19.29 -16.87
N GLY A 196 19.44 18.39 -15.99
CA GLY A 196 18.94 17.02 -15.87
C GLY A 196 19.73 16.00 -16.70
N VAL A 197 19.39 14.72 -16.56
CA VAL A 197 20.13 13.62 -17.21
C VAL A 197 19.69 13.41 -18.67
N ASP A 198 20.64 13.03 -19.53
CA ASP A 198 20.38 12.69 -20.93
C ASP A 198 19.47 11.47 -21.10
N VAL A 199 19.64 10.47 -20.23
CA VAL A 199 18.96 9.18 -20.32
C VAL A 199 18.50 8.74 -18.95
N VAL A 200 17.21 8.44 -18.85
CA VAL A 200 16.62 7.74 -17.70
C VAL A 200 16.33 6.31 -18.11
N ILE A 201 16.64 5.38 -17.21
CA ILE A 201 16.43 3.95 -17.39
C ILE A 201 15.51 3.48 -16.26
N GLU A 202 14.20 3.43 -16.52
CA GLU A 202 13.19 3.06 -15.53
C GLU A 202 12.88 1.57 -15.66
N MET A 203 13.14 0.83 -14.58
CA MET A 203 13.15 -0.63 -14.55
C MET A 203 12.15 -1.23 -13.56
N THR A 204 11.57 -0.41 -12.69
CA THR A 204 10.71 -0.84 -11.59
C THR A 204 9.24 -0.88 -11.98
N GLY A 205 8.80 0.03 -12.86
CA GLY A 205 7.40 0.24 -13.21
C GLY A 205 6.60 0.97 -12.12
N SER A 206 7.25 1.45 -11.05
CA SER A 206 6.62 2.23 -9.98
C SER A 206 6.24 3.63 -10.46
N GLN A 207 5.04 4.08 -10.10
CA GLN A 207 4.54 5.43 -10.38
C GLN A 207 5.53 6.52 -9.91
N ASP A 208 6.06 6.37 -8.69
CA ASP A 208 6.97 7.36 -8.11
C ASP A 208 8.32 7.38 -8.84
N ALA A 209 8.84 6.21 -9.22
CA ALA A 209 10.10 6.10 -9.95
C ALA A 209 9.98 6.67 -11.37
N ILE A 210 8.83 6.46 -12.04
CA ILE A 210 8.53 7.04 -13.35
C ILE A 210 8.49 8.57 -13.26
N ASN A 211 7.74 9.12 -12.30
CA ASN A 211 7.63 10.57 -12.10
C ASN A 211 8.98 11.19 -11.74
N GLN A 212 9.73 10.57 -10.82
CA GLN A 212 11.05 11.04 -10.45
C GLN A 212 12.00 11.01 -11.66
N GLY A 213 12.01 9.91 -12.41
CA GLY A 213 12.81 9.76 -13.62
C GLY A 213 12.47 10.84 -14.65
N LEU A 214 11.19 11.06 -14.95
CA LEU A 214 10.76 12.12 -15.84
C LEU A 214 11.16 13.50 -15.32
N SER A 215 11.06 13.75 -14.01
CA SER A 215 11.41 15.05 -13.41
C SER A 215 12.89 15.41 -13.59
N VAL A 216 13.79 14.43 -13.49
CA VAL A 216 15.24 14.63 -13.65
C VAL A 216 15.71 14.51 -15.10
N LEU A 217 14.82 14.14 -16.03
CA LEU A 217 15.15 14.04 -17.45
C LEU A 217 15.27 15.45 -18.05
N LYS A 218 16.38 15.69 -18.74
CA LYS A 218 16.58 16.96 -19.44
C LYS A 218 15.64 17.14 -20.63
N LYS A 219 15.49 18.39 -21.07
CA LYS A 219 14.80 18.68 -22.33
C LYS A 219 15.52 18.00 -23.51
N GLY A 220 14.77 17.31 -24.37
CA GLY A 220 15.31 16.47 -25.44
C GLY A 220 15.89 15.13 -24.97
N GLY A 221 15.82 14.82 -23.67
CA GLY A 221 16.35 13.59 -23.10
C GLY A 221 15.52 12.35 -23.48
N ARG A 222 16.10 11.17 -23.22
CA ARG A 222 15.48 9.87 -23.49
C ARG A 222 15.05 9.16 -22.22
N PHE A 223 13.76 8.83 -22.13
CA PHE A 223 13.22 7.96 -21.08
C PHE A 223 13.04 6.54 -21.60
N THR A 224 13.73 5.58 -21.01
CA THR A 224 13.61 4.15 -21.35
C THR A 224 12.67 3.47 -20.38
N ALA A 225 11.45 3.17 -20.85
CA ALA A 225 10.41 2.50 -20.07
C ALA A 225 10.54 0.97 -20.24
N PHE A 226 11.22 0.33 -19.27
CA PHE A 226 11.35 -1.13 -19.21
C PHE A 226 10.49 -1.74 -18.11
N GLY A 227 10.37 -1.07 -16.98
CA GLY A 227 9.53 -1.52 -15.86
C GLY A 227 8.08 -1.74 -16.29
N ILE A 228 7.43 -2.74 -15.69
CA ILE A 228 6.03 -3.09 -15.98
C ILE A 228 5.16 -2.63 -14.81
N PRO A 229 4.39 -1.53 -14.98
CA PRO A 229 3.47 -1.08 -13.94
C PRO A 229 2.37 -2.12 -13.67
N SER A 230 1.96 -2.27 -12.41
CA SER A 230 0.84 -3.14 -12.02
C SER A 230 -0.54 -2.54 -12.34
N GLY A 231 -0.59 -1.26 -12.70
CA GLY A 231 -1.81 -0.52 -13.02
C GLY A 231 -1.55 0.65 -13.97
N LYS A 232 -2.56 1.50 -14.17
CA LYS A 232 -2.38 2.74 -14.95
C LYS A 232 -1.43 3.69 -14.22
N VAL A 233 -0.62 4.41 -14.98
CA VAL A 233 0.26 5.46 -14.47
C VAL A 233 -0.27 6.84 -14.85
N GLU A 234 -0.20 7.78 -13.93
CA GLU A 234 -0.52 9.19 -14.12
C GLU A 234 0.77 9.97 -14.36
N ILE A 235 0.86 10.67 -15.49
CA ILE A 235 2.02 11.51 -15.85
C ILE A 235 1.52 12.86 -16.35
N ASP A 236 2.29 13.92 -16.09
CA ASP A 236 2.03 15.24 -16.69
C ASP A 236 2.52 15.22 -18.14
N LEU A 237 1.67 14.73 -19.05
CA LEU A 237 2.02 14.60 -20.46
C LEU A 237 2.51 15.92 -21.08
N ALA A 238 1.94 17.05 -20.66
CA ALA A 238 2.29 18.35 -21.20
C ALA A 238 3.71 18.75 -20.79
N ASN A 239 4.02 18.72 -19.49
CA ASN A 239 5.30 19.22 -19.00
C ASN A 239 6.41 18.17 -19.08
N ASP A 240 6.11 16.91 -18.79
CA ASP A 240 7.13 15.86 -18.69
C ASP A 240 7.51 15.24 -20.04
N ILE A 241 6.62 15.31 -21.04
CA ILE A 241 6.88 14.76 -22.37
C ILE A 241 6.93 15.85 -23.43
N ILE A 242 5.84 16.61 -23.60
CA ILE A 242 5.68 17.52 -24.74
C ILE A 242 6.63 18.72 -24.64
N PHE A 243 6.56 19.50 -23.56
CA PHE A 243 7.40 20.70 -23.39
C PHE A 243 8.86 20.36 -23.06
N LYS A 244 9.12 19.16 -22.52
CA LYS A 244 10.48 18.62 -22.46
C LYS A 244 10.98 18.15 -23.81
N GLY A 245 10.12 17.86 -24.79
CA GLY A 245 10.56 17.19 -26.02
C GLY A 245 11.19 15.82 -25.75
N ALA A 246 10.70 15.11 -24.73
CA ALA A 246 11.29 13.85 -24.28
C ALA A 246 11.03 12.72 -25.28
N VAL A 247 12.03 11.87 -25.51
CA VAL A 247 11.89 10.64 -26.29
C VAL A 247 11.58 9.48 -25.34
N VAL A 248 10.35 8.99 -25.35
CA VAL A 248 9.96 7.81 -24.57
C VAL A 248 10.14 6.56 -25.44
N ILE A 249 10.93 5.61 -24.96
CA ILE A 249 11.11 4.31 -25.59
C ILE A 249 10.46 3.25 -24.72
N GLY A 250 9.37 2.67 -25.21
CA GLY A 250 8.83 1.42 -24.65
C GLY A 250 9.66 0.22 -25.09
N ILE A 251 9.90 -0.73 -24.18
CA ILE A 251 10.63 -1.97 -24.47
C ILE A 251 9.67 -3.16 -24.42
N SER A 252 9.62 -3.94 -25.51
CA SER A 252 8.96 -5.25 -25.56
C SER A 252 10.02 -6.35 -25.68
N GLY A 253 10.87 -6.49 -24.65
CA GLY A 253 12.01 -7.42 -24.59
C GLY A 253 13.11 -7.25 -25.66
N ARG A 254 12.90 -6.40 -26.67
CA ARG A 254 13.77 -6.17 -27.83
C ARG A 254 13.33 -4.91 -28.60
N LYS A 255 14.17 -4.43 -29.54
CA LYS A 255 13.75 -3.46 -30.56
C LYS A 255 13.05 -4.20 -31.69
N MET A 256 11.72 -4.11 -31.71
CA MET A 256 10.91 -4.78 -32.72
C MET A 256 11.36 -4.37 -34.12
N PHE A 257 11.40 -5.37 -35.01
CA PHE A 257 11.89 -5.31 -36.39
C PHE A 257 13.41 -5.19 -36.55
N ASP A 258 14.10 -4.23 -35.95
CA ASP A 258 15.57 -4.09 -36.13
C ASP A 258 16.33 -5.33 -35.62
N THR A 259 16.19 -5.62 -34.32
CA THR A 259 16.88 -6.78 -33.73
C THR A 259 16.34 -8.11 -34.24
N TRP A 260 15.07 -8.17 -34.66
CA TRP A 260 14.47 -9.37 -35.21
C TRP A 260 15.08 -9.77 -36.55
N TYR A 261 15.15 -8.82 -37.51
CA TYR A 261 15.74 -9.09 -38.82
C TYR A 261 17.24 -9.35 -38.74
N ARG A 262 17.94 -8.64 -37.85
CA ARG A 262 19.38 -8.90 -37.58
C ARG A 262 19.61 -10.33 -37.10
N VAL A 263 18.86 -10.78 -36.11
CA VAL A 263 18.99 -12.16 -35.58
C VAL A 263 18.56 -13.18 -36.64
N ALA A 264 17.46 -12.94 -37.36
CA ALA A 264 17.02 -13.82 -38.45
C ALA A 264 18.11 -14.01 -39.51
N GLY A 265 18.72 -12.92 -40.00
CA GLY A 265 19.82 -13.00 -40.97
C GLY A 265 21.07 -13.71 -40.43
N LEU A 266 21.40 -13.53 -39.14
CA LEU A 266 22.50 -14.26 -38.50
C LEU A 266 22.23 -15.77 -38.43
N LEU A 267 20.99 -16.17 -38.13
CA LEU A 267 20.58 -17.57 -38.11
C LEU A 267 20.53 -18.18 -39.51
N GLU A 268 19.94 -17.49 -40.49
CA GLU A 268 19.86 -17.92 -41.89
C GLU A 268 21.24 -18.09 -42.52
N SER A 269 22.18 -17.19 -42.21
CA SER A 269 23.56 -17.28 -42.68
C SER A 269 24.39 -18.38 -42.02
N LYS A 270 23.84 -19.06 -40.99
CA LYS A 270 24.52 -20.09 -40.18
C LYS A 270 25.83 -19.62 -39.54
N ARG A 271 26.03 -18.30 -39.40
CA ARG A 271 27.20 -17.73 -38.73
C ARG A 271 27.16 -17.87 -37.21
N ILE A 272 26.00 -18.22 -36.66
CA ILE A 272 25.77 -18.44 -35.24
C ILE A 272 25.03 -19.78 -35.07
N ASP A 273 25.61 -20.70 -34.30
CA ASP A 273 24.92 -21.89 -33.83
C ASP A 273 24.27 -21.61 -32.47
N ILE A 274 22.94 -21.57 -32.44
CA ILE A 274 22.15 -21.36 -31.22
C ILE A 274 21.71 -22.67 -30.55
N SER A 275 22.05 -23.82 -31.13
CA SER A 275 21.68 -25.13 -30.57
C SER A 275 22.09 -25.30 -29.09
N PRO A 276 23.25 -24.79 -28.62
CA PRO A 276 23.64 -24.87 -27.22
C PRO A 276 22.70 -24.18 -26.22
N VAL A 277 21.86 -23.23 -26.68
CA VAL A 277 20.85 -22.60 -25.81
C VAL A 277 19.81 -23.61 -25.35
N ILE A 278 19.50 -24.62 -26.19
CA ILE A 278 18.59 -25.71 -25.87
C ILE A 278 19.33 -26.74 -25.03
N THR A 279 19.25 -26.58 -23.72
CA THR A 279 19.91 -27.49 -22.76
C THR A 279 19.25 -28.86 -22.68
N HIS A 280 17.93 -28.93 -22.88
CA HIS A 280 17.17 -30.19 -22.74
C HIS A 280 16.07 -30.27 -23.79
N LYS A 281 15.77 -31.50 -24.21
CA LYS A 281 14.68 -31.83 -25.13
C LYS A 281 13.90 -33.00 -24.53
N PHE A 282 12.58 -32.85 -24.41
CA PHE A 282 11.69 -33.91 -23.93
C PHE A 282 10.49 -34.04 -24.87
N PRO A 283 9.92 -35.26 -25.00
CA PRO A 283 8.58 -35.42 -25.57
C PRO A 283 7.57 -34.60 -24.76
N LEU A 284 6.51 -34.13 -25.40
CA LEU A 284 5.47 -33.32 -24.76
C LEU A 284 4.80 -34.07 -23.59
N GLU A 285 4.70 -35.39 -23.66
CA GLU A 285 4.18 -36.26 -22.60
C GLU A 285 5.01 -36.17 -21.32
N GLU A 286 6.30 -35.85 -21.43
CA GLU A 286 7.23 -35.68 -20.32
C GLU A 286 7.29 -34.22 -19.81
N PHE A 287 6.29 -33.37 -20.12
CA PHE A 287 6.30 -31.96 -19.70
C PHE A 287 6.59 -31.78 -18.21
N LYS A 288 6.03 -32.63 -17.33
CA LYS A 288 6.24 -32.57 -15.88
C LYS A 288 7.71 -32.59 -15.49
N LYS A 289 8.48 -33.50 -16.08
CA LYS A 289 9.93 -33.63 -15.87
C LYS A 289 10.69 -32.38 -16.35
N GLY A 290 10.24 -31.78 -17.44
CA GLY A 290 10.75 -30.49 -17.90
C GLY A 290 10.53 -29.37 -16.88
N PHE A 291 9.31 -29.23 -16.36
CA PHE A 291 8.99 -28.23 -15.34
C PHE A 291 9.74 -28.46 -14.03
N GLU A 292 9.81 -29.71 -13.54
CA GLU A 292 10.57 -30.07 -12.34
C GLU A 292 12.04 -29.70 -12.47
N LEU A 293 12.66 -29.99 -13.62
CA LEU A 293 14.05 -29.63 -13.87
C LEU A 293 14.28 -28.11 -13.92
N MET A 294 13.34 -27.36 -14.52
CA MET A 294 13.40 -25.90 -14.58
C MET A 294 13.23 -25.24 -13.20
N MET A 295 12.41 -25.83 -12.33
CA MET A 295 12.16 -25.34 -10.97
C MET A 295 13.19 -25.84 -9.94
N SER A 296 14.09 -26.75 -10.32
CA SER A 296 15.10 -27.28 -9.41
C SER A 296 16.11 -26.22 -8.95
N GLU A 297 16.52 -26.29 -7.68
CA GLU A 297 17.51 -25.36 -7.10
C GLU A 297 18.88 -25.45 -7.77
N GLU A 298 19.22 -26.61 -8.34
CA GLU A 298 20.48 -26.84 -9.03
C GLU A 298 20.60 -26.06 -10.36
N ARG A 299 19.50 -25.48 -10.87
CA ARG A 299 19.44 -24.64 -12.08
C ARG A 299 20.18 -25.23 -13.29
N LYS A 300 20.08 -26.55 -13.49
CA LYS A 300 20.76 -27.28 -14.56
C LYS A 300 20.17 -27.06 -15.95
N ALA A 301 18.99 -26.44 -16.07
CA ALA A 301 18.32 -26.18 -17.34
C ALA A 301 18.27 -24.67 -17.67
N ALA A 302 18.59 -24.31 -18.92
CA ALA A 302 18.42 -22.95 -19.44
C ALA A 302 17.18 -22.85 -20.32
N LYS A 303 17.16 -23.55 -21.47
CA LYS A 303 15.98 -23.71 -22.32
C LYS A 303 15.64 -25.19 -22.46
N ILE A 304 14.38 -25.51 -22.17
CA ILE A 304 13.79 -26.83 -22.38
C ILE A 304 12.87 -26.74 -23.60
N LEU A 305 13.08 -27.63 -24.56
CA LEU A 305 12.21 -27.77 -25.73
C LEU A 305 11.32 -28.99 -25.54
N LEU A 306 10.01 -28.79 -25.64
CA LEU A 306 9.03 -29.88 -25.70
C LEU A 306 8.66 -30.09 -27.16
N PHE A 307 8.83 -31.32 -27.66
CA PHE A 307 8.44 -31.68 -29.01
C PHE A 307 7.17 -32.54 -29.00
N PRO A 308 6.24 -32.35 -29.96
CA PRO A 308 5.04 -33.18 -30.08
C PRO A 308 5.34 -34.65 -30.33
#